data_AF-A0A6P9CP00-F1
#
_entry.id   AF-A0A6P9CP00-F1
#
_cell.length_a   1.000
_cell.length_b   1.000
_cell.length_c   1.000
_cell.angle_alpha   90.00
_cell.angle_beta   90.00
_cell.angle_gamma   90.00
#
_symmetry.space_group_name_H-M   'P 1'
#
loop_
_entity.id
_entity.type
_entity.pdbx_description
1 polymer ?
#
loop_
_entity_poly.entity_id
_entity_poly.type
_entity_poly.pdbx_seq_one_letter_code
_entity_poly.pdbx_strand_id
1 'polypeptide(L)'
;MESNANYALRQEALRTLNTLLANVTREEKKAFAASEEMCLLMKELVKTVQDIGDYDIQVAFVEALFRMMLKKCRDEMVHSWFEDQYVTKVFREIKDEDFETDSRKLLNELNERLGDKRRIYSIPCKAAYTELMELKKPADDRLEDFWIDFNYGSESITFYSESLEDILWESVRLPKEDISSYYLQEEEEEAEKILIIAMRKSVVINKAENTKIRIHFDNRFDVLAPLLKAIGKDKMIILNEEEDANQGQTATAASTNFSLSNTPGRC
;
A
#
# COMPACT_ATOMS: atom_id res chain seq x y z
N MET A 1 16.23 7.39 6.76
CA MET A 1 15.36 6.52 7.56
C MET A 1 14.43 7.43 8.34
N GLU A 2 13.17 7.50 7.94
CA GLU A 2 12.14 8.26 8.64
C GLU A 2 11.58 7.38 9.75
N SER A 3 11.67 7.80 11.01
CA SER A 3 11.12 6.98 12.10
C SER A 3 9.59 6.96 12.04
N ASN A 4 8.95 5.88 12.49
CA ASN A 4 7.48 5.80 12.58
C ASN A 4 6.87 6.99 13.36
N ALA A 5 7.59 7.56 14.35
CA ALA A 5 7.17 8.78 15.05
C ALA A 5 7.18 10.03 14.16
N ASN A 6 8.13 10.14 13.22
CA ASN A 6 8.18 11.22 12.25
C ASN A 6 7.05 11.08 11.22
N TYR A 7 6.79 9.86 10.75
CA TYR A 7 5.64 9.57 9.88
C TYR A 7 4.32 9.99 10.53
N ALA A 8 4.05 9.53 11.77
CA ALA A 8 2.82 9.88 12.48
C ALA A 8 2.67 11.40 12.69
N LEU A 9 3.78 12.08 13.00
CA LEU A 9 3.77 13.55 13.14
C LEU A 9 3.47 14.25 11.81
N ARG A 10 4.06 13.80 10.70
CA ARG A 10 3.77 14.36 9.37
C ARG A 10 2.34 14.12 8.94
N GLN A 11 1.85 12.89 9.14
CA GLN A 11 0.48 12.52 8.83
C GLN A 11 -0.51 13.39 9.63
N GLU A 12 -0.26 13.58 10.92
CA GLU A 12 -1.10 14.44 11.77
C GLU A 12 -1.03 15.92 11.37
N ALA A 13 0.16 16.42 11.02
CA ALA A 13 0.33 17.78 10.53
C ALA A 13 -0.42 18.02 9.21
N LEU A 14 -0.36 17.07 8.28
CA LEU A 14 -1.08 17.14 7.00
C LEU A 14 -2.59 17.02 7.18
N ARG A 15 -3.04 16.12 8.07
CA ARG A 15 -4.45 15.99 8.43
C ARG A 15 -5.00 17.29 9.03
N THR A 16 -4.22 17.91 9.92
CA THR A 16 -4.57 19.21 10.52
C THR A 16 -4.62 20.29 9.46
N LEU A 17 -3.62 20.36 8.57
CA LEU A 17 -3.58 21.29 7.45
C LEU A 17 -4.82 21.15 6.56
N ASN A 18 -5.15 19.93 6.13
CA ASN A 18 -6.32 19.68 5.27
C ASN A 18 -7.64 20.03 5.96
N THR A 19 -7.73 19.79 7.26
CA THR A 19 -8.89 20.23 8.07
C THR A 19 -9.03 21.74 8.10
N LEU A 20 -7.93 22.49 8.24
CA LEU A 20 -7.95 23.95 8.18
C LEU A 20 -8.31 24.46 6.78
N LEU A 21 -7.69 23.87 5.75
CA LEU A 21 -7.94 24.21 4.35
C LEU A 21 -9.38 23.90 3.90
N ALA A 22 -10.06 22.96 4.55
CA ALA A 22 -11.46 22.65 4.29
C ALA A 22 -12.39 23.85 4.49
N ASN A 23 -12.03 24.77 5.39
CA ASN A 23 -12.85 25.94 5.73
C ASN A 23 -12.49 27.18 4.89
N VAL A 24 -11.50 27.09 4.00
CA VAL A 24 -11.06 28.21 3.17
C VAL A 24 -12.15 28.58 2.17
N THR A 25 -12.56 29.85 2.24
CA THR A 25 -13.60 30.45 1.40
C THR A 25 -13.14 30.65 -0.04
N ARG A 26 -14.11 30.86 -0.95
CA ARG A 26 -13.82 31.16 -2.35
C ARG A 26 -12.96 32.43 -2.51
N GLU A 27 -13.19 33.43 -1.68
CA GLU A 27 -12.46 34.71 -1.67
C GLU A 27 -11.01 34.51 -1.24
N GLU A 28 -10.77 33.69 -0.22
CA GLU A 28 -9.41 33.34 0.23
C GLU A 28 -8.66 32.51 -0.83
N LYS A 29 -9.32 31.56 -1.50
CA LYS A 29 -8.70 30.82 -2.62
C LYS A 29 -8.30 31.74 -3.78
N LYS A 30 -9.08 32.79 -4.07
CA LYS A 30 -8.69 33.83 -5.05
C LYS A 30 -7.48 34.63 -4.56
N ALA A 31 -7.41 34.94 -3.26
CA ALA A 31 -6.26 35.62 -2.68
C ALA A 31 -5.00 34.75 -2.76
N PHE A 32 -5.11 33.43 -2.53
CA PHE A 32 -3.99 32.50 -2.72
C PHE A 32 -3.50 32.46 -4.16
N ALA A 33 -4.41 32.40 -5.14
CA ALA A 33 -4.04 32.44 -6.56
C ALA A 33 -3.39 33.76 -7.00
N ALA A 34 -3.61 34.85 -6.26
CA ALA A 34 -2.99 36.16 -6.51
C ALA A 34 -1.68 36.39 -5.73
N SER A 35 -1.36 35.55 -4.73
CA SER A 35 -0.12 35.64 -3.94
C SER A 35 0.99 34.84 -4.59
N GLU A 36 2.13 35.51 -4.84
CA GLU A 36 3.33 34.86 -5.36
C GLU A 36 3.86 33.80 -4.40
N GLU A 37 3.86 34.09 -3.10
CA GLU A 37 4.32 33.16 -2.05
C GLU A 37 3.48 31.89 -2.04
N MET A 38 2.15 32.01 -2.13
CA MET A 38 1.26 30.86 -2.19
C MET A 38 1.43 30.07 -3.49
N CYS A 39 1.66 30.75 -4.61
CA CYS A 39 1.95 30.08 -5.89
C CYS A 39 3.27 29.31 -5.84
N LEU A 40 4.31 29.86 -5.19
CA LEU A 40 5.57 29.17 -4.95
C LEU A 40 5.39 27.97 -4.03
N LEU A 41 4.64 28.13 -2.93
CA LEU A 41 4.31 27.03 -2.03
C LEU A 41 3.62 25.89 -2.77
N MET A 42 2.60 26.18 -3.59
CA MET A 42 1.90 25.15 -4.36
C MET A 42 2.83 24.43 -5.35
N LYS A 43 3.77 25.14 -5.99
CA LYS A 43 4.80 24.52 -6.84
C LYS A 43 5.71 23.59 -6.04
N GLU A 44 6.13 24.00 -4.84
CA GLU A 44 6.94 23.14 -3.97
C GLU A 44 6.16 21.92 -3.46
N LEU A 45 4.86 22.03 -3.20
CA LEU A 45 4.02 20.89 -2.85
C LEU A 45 3.90 19.90 -4.02
N VAL A 46 3.74 20.38 -5.26
CA VAL A 46 3.74 19.52 -6.45
C VAL A 46 5.06 18.75 -6.59
N LYS A 47 6.20 19.42 -6.40
CA LYS A 47 7.51 18.73 -6.40
C LYS A 47 7.60 17.71 -5.26
N THR A 48 7.13 18.08 -4.07
CA THR A 48 7.09 17.19 -2.91
C THR A 48 6.26 15.95 -3.18
N VAL A 49 5.09 16.06 -3.85
CA VAL A 49 4.30 14.90 -4.27
C VAL A 49 5.15 13.95 -5.11
N GLN A 50 5.92 14.45 -6.09
CA GLN A 50 6.75 13.60 -6.95
C GLN A 50 7.90 12.92 -6.19
N ASP A 51 8.43 13.57 -5.16
CA ASP A 51 9.67 13.15 -4.48
C ASP A 51 9.46 12.46 -3.12
N ILE A 52 8.28 12.54 -2.49
CA ILE A 52 8.12 12.10 -1.09
C ILE A 52 8.28 10.58 -0.92
N GLY A 53 7.76 9.80 -1.87
CA GLY A 53 7.90 8.34 -1.87
C GLY A 53 7.03 7.60 -0.85
N ASP A 54 5.94 8.22 -0.40
CA ASP A 54 4.91 7.61 0.45
C ASP A 54 3.52 7.98 -0.09
N TYR A 55 2.71 6.97 -0.38
CA TYR A 55 1.42 7.15 -1.06
C TYR A 55 0.41 7.94 -0.22
N ASP A 56 0.24 7.62 1.06
CA ASP A 56 -0.72 8.33 1.93
C ASP A 56 -0.33 9.81 2.07
N ILE A 57 0.97 10.09 2.14
CA ILE A 57 1.47 11.47 2.15
C ILE A 57 1.26 12.15 0.79
N GLN A 58 1.42 11.46 -0.34
CA GLN A 58 1.07 12.00 -1.67
C GLN A 58 -0.39 12.40 -1.74
N VAL A 59 -1.31 11.54 -1.29
CA VAL A 59 -2.76 11.82 -1.26
C VAL A 59 -3.03 13.09 -0.44
N ALA A 60 -2.48 13.19 0.76
CA ALA A 60 -2.71 14.35 1.63
C ALA A 60 -2.17 15.66 1.03
N PHE A 61 -1.04 15.64 0.33
CA PHE A 61 -0.54 16.83 -0.38
C PHE A 61 -1.39 17.19 -1.61
N VAL A 62 -1.86 16.21 -2.37
CA VAL A 62 -2.80 16.44 -3.47
C VAL A 62 -4.09 17.05 -2.92
N GLU A 63 -4.61 16.54 -1.80
CA GLU A 63 -5.79 17.08 -1.15
C GLU A 63 -5.58 18.55 -0.73
N ALA A 64 -4.43 18.86 -0.14
CA ALA A 64 -4.09 20.24 0.23
C ALA A 64 -4.06 21.18 -0.98
N LEU A 65 -3.42 20.75 -2.08
CA LEU A 65 -3.40 21.48 -3.36
C LEU A 65 -4.84 21.78 -3.83
N PHE A 66 -5.71 20.78 -3.81
CA PHE A 66 -7.09 20.92 -4.23
C PHE A 66 -7.90 21.85 -3.34
N ARG A 67 -7.70 21.78 -2.02
CA ARG A 67 -8.40 22.66 -1.06
C ARG A 67 -7.95 24.12 -1.18
N MET A 68 -6.70 24.39 -1.53
CA MET A 68 -6.17 25.76 -1.71
C MET A 68 -6.64 26.47 -2.99
N MET A 69 -7.21 25.75 -3.96
CA MET A 69 -7.47 26.31 -5.29
C MET A 69 -8.94 26.27 -5.71
N LEU A 70 -9.31 27.20 -6.58
CA LEU A 70 -10.51 27.06 -7.39
C LEU A 70 -10.23 26.20 -8.61
N LYS A 71 -11.23 25.43 -9.05
CA LYS A 71 -11.15 24.61 -10.27
C LYS A 71 -10.60 25.37 -11.48
N LYS A 72 -11.05 26.61 -11.69
CA LYS A 72 -10.56 27.47 -12.78
C LYS A 72 -9.04 27.75 -12.68
N CYS A 73 -8.52 27.97 -11.49
CA CYS A 73 -7.09 28.21 -11.28
C CYS A 73 -6.27 26.95 -11.55
N ARG A 74 -6.81 25.76 -11.25
CA ARG A 74 -6.16 24.47 -11.56
C ARG A 74 -5.88 24.37 -13.07
N ASP A 75 -6.87 24.71 -13.90
CA ASP A 75 -6.74 24.65 -15.36
C ASP A 75 -5.65 25.57 -15.91
N GLU A 76 -5.46 26.73 -15.28
CA GLU A 76 -4.45 27.73 -15.67
C GLU A 76 -3.04 27.34 -15.21
N MET A 77 -2.91 26.71 -14.03
CA MET A 77 -1.62 26.43 -13.39
C MET A 77 -1.02 25.06 -13.74
N VAL A 78 -1.85 24.07 -14.11
CA VAL A 78 -1.43 22.66 -14.24
C VAL A 78 -0.25 22.46 -15.20
N HIS A 79 -0.15 23.26 -16.26
CA HIS A 79 0.93 23.19 -17.24
C HIS A 79 2.27 23.72 -16.71
N SER A 80 2.26 24.51 -15.63
CA SER A 80 3.47 24.95 -14.92
C SER A 80 3.96 23.93 -13.89
N TRP A 81 3.18 22.88 -13.65
CA TRP A 81 3.39 21.90 -12.60
C TRP A 81 3.78 20.53 -13.14
N PHE A 82 3.13 20.13 -14.23
CA PHE A 82 3.41 18.86 -14.90
C PHE A 82 3.71 19.12 -16.36
N GLU A 83 4.86 18.61 -16.82
CA GLU A 83 5.24 18.64 -18.23
C GLU A 83 4.43 17.62 -19.05
N ASP A 84 4.02 16.52 -18.42
CA ASP A 84 3.28 15.44 -19.07
C ASP A 84 1.80 15.82 -19.30
N GLN A 85 1.39 15.86 -20.58
CA GLN A 85 0.04 16.26 -20.97
C GLN A 85 -1.05 15.34 -20.43
N TYR A 86 -0.78 14.04 -20.28
CA TYR A 86 -1.76 13.11 -19.75
C TYR A 86 -1.96 13.34 -18.25
N VAL A 87 -0.88 13.52 -17.48
CA VAL A 87 -0.97 13.90 -16.06
C VAL A 87 -1.75 15.21 -15.91
N THR A 88 -1.48 16.22 -16.74
CA THR A 88 -2.24 17.48 -16.70
C THR A 88 -3.73 17.27 -16.99
N LYS A 89 -4.09 16.30 -17.84
CA LYS A 89 -5.48 15.97 -18.14
C LYS A 89 -6.15 15.33 -16.93
N VAL A 90 -5.56 14.26 -16.39
CA VAL A 90 -6.11 13.54 -15.22
C VAL A 90 -6.24 14.50 -14.02
N PHE A 91 -5.24 15.34 -13.77
CA PHE A 91 -5.28 16.33 -12.69
C PHE A 91 -6.47 17.30 -12.81
N ARG A 92 -6.82 17.73 -14.02
CA ARG A 92 -7.95 18.64 -14.25
C ARG A 92 -9.31 17.97 -14.07
N GLU A 93 -9.37 16.68 -14.33
CA GLU A 93 -10.60 15.89 -14.29
C GLU A 93 -11.05 15.54 -12.87
N ILE A 94 -10.16 15.61 -11.88
CA ILE A 94 -10.48 15.35 -10.47
C ILE A 94 -11.66 16.21 -9.99
N LYS A 95 -12.66 15.54 -9.44
CA LYS A 95 -13.84 16.15 -8.82
C LYS A 95 -13.77 16.08 -7.31
N ASP A 96 -14.25 17.14 -6.65
CA ASP A 96 -14.25 17.21 -5.20
C ASP A 96 -15.14 16.10 -4.57
N GLU A 97 -16.21 15.68 -5.25
CA GLU A 97 -17.13 14.62 -4.81
C GLU A 97 -16.56 13.19 -4.98
N ASP A 98 -15.55 13.03 -5.83
CA ASP A 98 -14.95 11.74 -6.20
C ASP A 98 -13.43 11.73 -5.91
N PHE A 99 -12.98 12.60 -5.01
CA PHE A 99 -11.56 12.89 -4.80
C PHE A 99 -10.73 11.63 -4.52
N GLU A 100 -11.24 10.70 -3.71
CA GLU A 100 -10.50 9.48 -3.34
C GLU A 100 -10.13 8.63 -4.56
N THR A 101 -11.09 8.37 -5.45
CA THR A 101 -10.85 7.54 -6.64
C THR A 101 -10.14 8.29 -7.76
N ASP A 102 -10.46 9.57 -7.94
CA ASP A 102 -9.80 10.41 -8.95
C ASP A 102 -8.33 10.69 -8.58
N SER A 103 -8.02 10.90 -7.28
CA SER A 103 -6.64 11.09 -6.82
C SER A 103 -5.81 9.82 -6.95
N ARG A 104 -6.38 8.63 -6.71
CA ARG A 104 -5.74 7.35 -7.00
C ARG A 104 -5.32 7.24 -8.47
N LYS A 105 -6.22 7.59 -9.41
CA LYS A 105 -5.90 7.58 -10.84
C LYS A 105 -4.77 8.54 -11.18
N LEU A 106 -4.82 9.77 -10.65
CA LEU A 106 -3.75 10.74 -10.84
C LEU A 106 -2.40 10.23 -10.33
N LEU A 107 -2.36 9.70 -9.11
CA LEU A 107 -1.12 9.30 -8.46
C LEU A 107 -0.51 8.06 -9.11
N ASN A 108 -1.32 7.08 -9.52
CA ASN A 108 -0.83 5.94 -10.29
C ASN A 108 -0.17 6.40 -11.59
N GLU A 109 -0.84 7.26 -12.35
CA GLU A 109 -0.33 7.81 -13.62
C GLU A 109 0.93 8.68 -13.44
N LEU A 110 0.93 9.54 -12.41
CA LEU A 110 2.08 10.36 -12.07
C LEU A 110 3.29 9.47 -11.74
N ASN A 111 3.11 8.51 -10.84
CA ASN A 111 4.19 7.63 -10.39
C ASN A 111 4.70 6.71 -11.51
N GLU A 112 3.82 6.23 -12.40
CA GLU A 112 4.21 5.44 -13.57
C GLU A 112 5.08 6.28 -14.54
N ARG A 113 4.67 7.52 -14.82
CA ARG A 113 5.35 8.42 -15.77
C ARG A 113 6.66 8.98 -15.24
N LEU A 114 6.89 8.97 -13.92
CA LEU A 114 8.20 9.26 -13.33
C LEU A 114 9.25 8.19 -13.69
N GLY A 115 8.84 7.01 -14.17
CA GLY A 115 9.75 5.95 -14.62
C GLY A 115 10.73 5.54 -13.52
N ASP A 116 12.02 5.54 -13.83
CA ASP A 116 13.07 5.17 -12.86
C ASP A 116 13.17 6.11 -11.65
N LYS A 117 12.70 7.36 -11.80
CA LYS A 117 12.68 8.35 -10.70
C LYS A 117 11.55 8.09 -9.71
N ARG A 118 10.58 7.25 -10.05
CA ARG A 118 9.43 6.98 -9.16
C ARG A 118 9.90 6.48 -7.81
N ARG A 119 9.19 6.91 -6.78
CA ARG A 119 9.45 6.53 -5.39
C ARG A 119 8.34 5.71 -4.76
N ILE A 120 7.27 5.47 -5.51
CA ILE A 120 6.17 4.57 -5.15
C ILE A 120 5.89 3.70 -6.36
N TYR A 121 5.66 2.42 -6.11
CA TYR A 121 5.22 1.47 -7.13
C TYR A 121 3.91 0.87 -6.65
N SER A 122 2.84 1.08 -7.41
CA SER A 122 1.51 0.56 -7.08
C SER A 122 1.21 -0.65 -7.97
N ILE A 123 0.84 -1.78 -7.36
CA ILE A 123 0.49 -3.03 -8.06
C ILE A 123 -0.92 -3.43 -7.64
N PRO A 124 -1.82 -3.78 -8.58
CA PRO A 124 -3.10 -4.33 -8.21
C PRO A 124 -2.92 -5.77 -7.73
N CYS A 125 -3.46 -6.09 -6.56
CA CYS A 125 -3.55 -7.46 -6.06
C CYS A 125 -4.91 -8.07 -6.41
N LYS A 126 -4.95 -9.41 -6.43
CA LYS A 126 -6.18 -10.18 -6.57
C LYS A 126 -6.92 -10.29 -5.24
N ALA A 127 -6.17 -10.51 -4.16
CA ALA A 127 -6.70 -10.64 -2.82
C ALA A 127 -5.62 -10.34 -1.76
N ALA A 128 -6.06 -9.96 -0.57
CA ALA A 128 -5.21 -9.85 0.60
C ALA A 128 -5.88 -10.54 1.79
N TYR A 129 -5.07 -11.10 2.69
CA TYR A 129 -5.54 -11.88 3.82
C TYR A 129 -4.73 -11.53 5.07
N THR A 130 -5.42 -11.51 6.20
CA THR A 130 -4.80 -11.67 7.51
C THR A 130 -4.83 -13.14 7.92
N GLU A 131 -4.46 -13.43 9.17
CA GLU A 131 -4.55 -14.78 9.74
C GLU A 131 -5.98 -15.27 9.89
N LEU A 132 -6.94 -14.35 10.04
CA LEU A 132 -8.32 -14.67 10.41
C LEU A 132 -9.33 -14.36 9.31
N MET A 133 -9.02 -13.47 8.37
CA MET A 133 -9.99 -13.03 7.37
C MET A 133 -9.35 -12.58 6.05
N GLU A 134 -10.17 -12.59 5.00
CA GLU A 134 -9.89 -11.89 3.75
C GLU A 134 -10.12 -10.39 3.94
N LEU A 135 -9.19 -9.59 3.45
CA LEU A 135 -9.30 -8.14 3.34
C LEU A 135 -9.86 -7.81 1.96
N LYS A 136 -10.93 -7.03 1.92
CA LYS A 136 -11.62 -6.70 0.67
C LYS A 136 -11.14 -5.36 0.12
N LYS A 137 -11.11 -5.27 -1.21
CA LYS A 137 -11.03 -3.98 -1.91
C LYS A 137 -12.15 -3.07 -1.39
N PRO A 138 -11.90 -1.79 -1.14
CA PRO A 138 -12.95 -0.85 -0.84
C PRO A 138 -14.07 -0.89 -1.89
N ALA A 139 -15.32 -0.91 -1.41
CA ALA A 139 -16.53 -1.03 -2.21
C ALA A 139 -16.89 0.29 -2.92
N ASP A 140 -16.01 0.72 -3.82
CA ASP A 140 -16.20 1.87 -4.70
C ASP A 140 -16.08 1.44 -6.16
N ASP A 141 -17.13 1.66 -6.95
CA ASP A 141 -17.23 1.26 -8.36
C ASP A 141 -16.22 2.01 -9.25
N ARG A 142 -15.70 3.16 -8.80
CA ARG A 142 -14.70 3.95 -9.52
C ARG A 142 -13.28 3.55 -9.17
N LEU A 143 -13.09 2.76 -8.11
CA LEU A 143 -11.81 2.17 -7.74
C LEU A 143 -11.58 0.91 -8.58
N GLU A 144 -10.72 1.04 -9.60
CA GLU A 144 -10.51 0.02 -10.63
C GLU A 144 -9.97 -1.31 -10.08
N ASP A 145 -9.01 -1.24 -9.15
CA ASP A 145 -8.33 -2.42 -8.62
C ASP A 145 -8.06 -2.29 -7.11
N PHE A 146 -7.66 -3.41 -6.49
CA PHE A 146 -7.17 -3.43 -5.11
C PHE A 146 -5.66 -3.13 -5.09
N TRP A 147 -5.29 -1.89 -4.83
CA TRP A 147 -3.90 -1.42 -4.97
C TRP A 147 -3.04 -1.71 -3.74
N ILE A 148 -1.82 -2.17 -3.99
CA ILE A 148 -0.74 -2.29 -3.01
C ILE A 148 0.39 -1.34 -3.39
N ASP A 149 0.70 -0.41 -2.49
CA ASP A 149 1.68 0.65 -2.68
C ASP A 149 3.00 0.30 -2.00
N PHE A 150 4.05 0.09 -2.79
CA PHE A 150 5.42 -0.11 -2.32
C PHE A 150 6.12 1.25 -2.21
N ASN A 151 6.28 1.76 -0.99
CA ASN A 151 6.76 3.11 -0.69
C ASN A 151 8.27 3.12 -0.43
N TYR A 152 9.06 3.69 -1.35
CA TYR A 152 10.53 3.76 -1.22
C TYR A 152 10.99 4.95 -0.36
N GLY A 153 10.09 5.90 -0.09
CA GLY A 153 10.31 7.05 0.79
C GLY A 153 10.29 6.70 2.25
N SER A 154 9.20 6.07 2.64
CA SER A 154 8.92 5.69 4.03
C SER A 154 9.31 4.24 4.34
N GLU A 155 9.84 3.50 3.36
CA GLU A 155 10.23 2.10 3.47
C GLU A 155 9.07 1.26 4.03
N SER A 156 7.90 1.33 3.38
CA SER A 156 6.69 0.64 3.81
C SER A 156 5.92 0.03 2.64
N ILE A 157 4.99 -0.85 2.97
CA ILE A 157 3.90 -1.26 2.07
C ILE A 157 2.61 -0.68 2.64
N THR A 158 1.78 -0.06 1.81
CA THR A 158 0.48 0.48 2.21
C THR A 158 -0.61 -0.01 1.27
N PHE A 159 -1.81 -0.23 1.77
CA PHE A 159 -3.00 -0.48 0.96
C PHE A 159 -4.27 -0.09 1.72
N TYR A 160 -5.36 0.13 0.99
CA TYR A 160 -6.67 0.45 1.56
C TYR A 160 -7.58 -0.76 1.48
N SER A 161 -8.24 -1.10 2.58
CA SER A 161 -9.25 -2.15 2.65
C SER A 161 -10.63 -1.60 3.05
N GLU A 162 -11.67 -2.35 2.72
CA GLU A 162 -13.00 -2.15 3.29
C GLU A 162 -12.93 -2.24 4.82
N SER A 163 -13.48 -1.22 5.50
CA SER A 163 -13.64 -1.24 6.96
C SER A 163 -14.92 -2.00 7.31
N LEU A 164 -14.86 -2.86 8.32
CA LEU A 164 -16.05 -3.58 8.81
C LEU A 164 -16.98 -2.71 9.66
N GLU A 165 -16.52 -1.53 10.10
CA GLU A 165 -17.26 -0.69 11.04
C GLU A 165 -17.39 0.77 10.62
N ASP A 166 -16.47 1.27 9.79
CA ASP A 166 -16.43 2.66 9.36
C ASP A 166 -16.94 2.82 7.93
N ILE A 167 -17.48 4.01 7.65
CA ILE A 167 -17.88 4.41 6.28
C ILE A 167 -16.64 4.65 5.40
N LEU A 168 -15.51 5.00 6.02
CA LEU A 168 -14.26 5.31 5.34
C LEU A 168 -13.41 4.06 5.14
N TRP A 169 -12.56 4.09 4.12
CA TRP A 169 -11.58 3.02 3.86
C TRP A 169 -10.57 2.93 5.01
N GLU A 170 -10.20 1.71 5.39
CA GLU A 170 -9.14 1.48 6.36
C GLU A 170 -7.78 1.49 5.65
N SER A 171 -6.85 2.36 6.06
CA SER A 171 -5.46 2.34 5.57
C SER A 171 -4.65 1.34 6.40
N VAL A 172 -4.11 0.33 5.74
CA VAL A 172 -3.18 -0.65 6.32
C VAL A 172 -1.76 -0.28 5.92
N ARG A 173 -0.90 -0.02 6.92
CA ARG A 173 0.50 0.33 6.71
C ARG A 173 1.44 -0.68 7.36
N LEU A 174 2.38 -1.21 6.58
CA LEU A 174 3.38 -2.20 6.98
C LEU A 174 4.79 -1.61 6.81
N PRO A 175 5.34 -0.92 7.83
CA PRO A 175 6.68 -0.35 7.74
C PRO A 175 7.77 -1.41 7.87
N LYS A 176 8.88 -1.23 7.14
CA LYS A 176 10.05 -2.13 7.14
C LYS A 176 10.56 -2.46 8.54
N GLU A 177 10.56 -1.49 9.45
CA GLU A 177 11.04 -1.68 10.83
C GLU A 177 10.18 -2.65 11.65
N ASP A 178 8.89 -2.76 11.30
CA ASP A 178 7.94 -3.67 11.96
C ASP A 178 7.78 -4.99 11.22
N ILE A 179 8.38 -5.15 10.04
CA ILE A 179 8.46 -6.42 9.30
C ILE A 179 9.63 -7.24 9.84
N SER A 180 9.35 -8.48 10.26
CA SER A 180 10.38 -9.46 10.64
C SER A 180 11.06 -10.01 9.39
N SER A 181 10.24 -10.54 8.48
CA SER A 181 10.69 -11.16 7.23
C SER A 181 9.56 -11.21 6.19
N TYR A 182 9.91 -11.46 4.94
CA TYR A 182 8.96 -11.77 3.88
C TYR A 182 9.51 -12.85 2.95
N TYR A 183 8.63 -13.49 2.18
CA TYR A 183 9.03 -14.27 1.01
C TYR A 183 7.93 -14.18 -0.06
N LEU A 184 8.33 -14.46 -1.29
CA LEU A 184 7.46 -14.43 -2.46
C LEU A 184 7.46 -15.83 -3.07
N GLN A 185 6.29 -16.46 -3.11
CA GLN A 185 6.06 -17.78 -3.68
C GLN A 185 5.39 -17.62 -5.04
N GLU A 186 5.83 -18.40 -6.03
CA GLU A 186 5.18 -18.47 -7.34
C GLU A 186 4.32 -19.73 -7.39
N GLU A 187 3.04 -19.56 -7.70
CA GLU A 187 2.08 -20.66 -7.89
C GLU A 187 1.83 -20.82 -9.39
N GLU A 188 2.48 -21.80 -10.01
CA GLU A 188 2.42 -22.01 -11.44
C GLU A 188 1.01 -22.41 -11.92
N GLU A 189 0.29 -23.23 -11.14
CA GLU A 189 -1.03 -23.75 -11.52
C GLU A 189 -2.09 -22.64 -11.57
N GLU A 190 -2.08 -21.71 -10.63
CA GLU A 190 -3.04 -20.59 -10.56
C GLU A 190 -2.55 -19.31 -11.26
N ALA A 191 -1.34 -19.33 -11.81
CA ALA A 191 -0.68 -18.17 -12.41
C ALA A 191 -0.62 -16.98 -11.42
N GLU A 192 -0.19 -17.25 -10.19
CA GLU A 192 -0.14 -16.26 -9.10
C GLU A 192 1.24 -16.10 -8.48
N LYS A 193 1.45 -14.93 -7.87
CA LYS A 193 2.56 -14.66 -6.96
C LYS A 193 2.00 -14.33 -5.59
N ILE A 194 2.37 -15.11 -4.59
CA ILE A 194 1.90 -14.96 -3.21
C ILE A 194 3.01 -14.34 -2.37
N LEU A 195 2.80 -13.09 -1.96
CA LEU A 195 3.65 -12.40 -0.99
C LEU A 195 3.18 -12.73 0.41
N ILE A 196 4.06 -13.27 1.24
CA ILE A 196 3.82 -13.55 2.65
C ILE A 196 4.75 -12.68 3.50
N ILE A 197 4.16 -11.87 4.38
CA ILE A 197 4.85 -10.93 5.25
C ILE A 197 4.63 -11.37 6.69
N ALA A 198 5.72 -11.61 7.41
CA ALA A 198 5.71 -11.87 8.85
C ALA A 198 6.12 -10.60 9.60
N MET A 199 5.25 -10.15 10.49
CA MET A 199 5.43 -8.93 11.27
C MET A 199 6.19 -9.25 12.57
N ARG A 200 7.13 -8.38 12.92
CA ARG A 200 7.81 -8.37 14.23
C ARG A 200 6.93 -7.74 15.31
N LYS A 201 6.16 -6.69 14.96
CA LYS A 201 5.14 -6.09 15.81
C LYS A 201 3.78 -6.31 15.17
N SER A 202 2.77 -6.67 15.95
CA SER A 202 1.43 -6.86 15.40
C SER A 202 0.92 -5.58 14.74
N VAL A 203 0.20 -5.75 13.63
CA VAL A 203 -0.54 -4.69 12.96
C VAL A 203 -2.03 -4.88 13.26
N VAL A 204 -2.70 -3.80 13.64
CA VAL A 204 -4.15 -3.81 13.87
C VAL A 204 -4.85 -3.56 12.53
N ILE A 205 -5.70 -4.49 12.12
CA ILE A 205 -6.53 -4.37 10.90
C ILE A 205 -7.92 -4.87 11.27
N ASN A 206 -8.96 -4.08 10.99
CA ASN A 206 -10.33 -4.36 11.40
C ASN A 206 -10.43 -4.76 12.89
N LYS A 207 -9.69 -4.03 13.74
CA LYS A 207 -9.58 -4.22 15.21
C LYS A 207 -8.98 -5.55 15.67
N ALA A 208 -8.52 -6.40 14.76
CA ALA A 208 -7.78 -7.60 15.10
C ALA A 208 -6.27 -7.33 15.02
N GLU A 209 -5.50 -7.81 15.99
CA GLU A 209 -4.05 -7.84 15.90
C GLU A 209 -3.59 -8.99 15.00
N ASN A 210 -2.74 -8.69 14.03
CA ASN A 210 -2.26 -9.65 13.05
C ASN A 210 -0.74 -9.63 12.99
N THR A 211 -0.14 -10.82 12.87
CA THR A 211 1.30 -11.01 12.76
C THR A 211 1.72 -11.53 11.38
N LYS A 212 0.76 -11.93 10.55
CA LYS A 212 1.01 -12.39 9.19
C LYS A 212 0.01 -11.78 8.22
N ILE A 213 0.54 -11.27 7.11
CA ILE A 213 -0.23 -10.75 5.99
C ILE A 213 0.14 -11.53 4.73
N ARG A 214 -0.87 -11.94 3.96
CA ARG A 214 -0.69 -12.61 2.67
C ARG A 214 -1.34 -11.78 1.57
N ILE A 215 -0.66 -11.58 0.45
CA ILE A 215 -1.15 -10.79 -0.68
C ILE A 215 -0.93 -11.58 -1.96
N HIS A 216 -1.99 -11.76 -2.74
CA HIS A 216 -1.99 -12.51 -3.99
C HIS A 216 -1.93 -11.55 -5.16
N PHE A 217 -0.99 -11.76 -6.06
CA PHE A 217 -0.82 -10.99 -7.28
C PHE A 217 -0.96 -11.88 -8.50
N ASP A 218 -1.42 -11.31 -9.60
CA ASP A 218 -1.31 -11.95 -10.91
C ASP A 218 0.18 -12.11 -11.30
N ASN A 219 0.56 -13.26 -11.87
CA ASN A 219 1.96 -13.54 -12.20
C ASN A 219 2.55 -12.58 -13.23
N ARG A 220 1.73 -11.84 -14.00
CA ARG A 220 2.19 -10.84 -14.97
C ARG A 220 2.91 -9.65 -14.33
N PHE A 221 2.68 -9.41 -13.03
CA PHE A 221 3.28 -8.28 -12.34
C PHE A 221 4.66 -8.63 -11.75
N ASP A 222 5.62 -7.71 -11.88
CA ASP A 222 6.88 -7.77 -11.16
C ASP A 222 6.69 -7.23 -9.73
N VAL A 223 6.55 -8.15 -8.78
CA VAL A 223 6.41 -7.84 -7.35
C VAL A 223 7.78 -7.81 -6.66
N LEU A 224 8.74 -8.60 -7.14
CA LEU A 224 10.00 -8.80 -6.43
C LEU A 224 10.86 -7.54 -6.44
N ALA A 225 11.01 -6.86 -7.58
CA ALA A 225 11.82 -5.64 -7.65
C ALA A 225 11.31 -4.51 -6.74
N PRO A 226 10.01 -4.12 -6.76
CA PRO A 226 9.52 -3.08 -5.85
C PRO A 226 9.57 -3.50 -4.38
N LEU A 227 9.33 -4.77 -4.07
CA LEU A 227 9.44 -5.32 -2.72
C LEU A 227 10.87 -5.23 -2.17
N LEU A 228 11.87 -5.63 -2.97
CA LEU A 228 13.28 -5.51 -2.60
C LEU A 228 13.69 -4.05 -2.40
N LYS A 229 13.15 -3.13 -3.19
CA LYS A 229 13.45 -1.70 -3.09
C LYS A 229 12.79 -1.03 -1.88
N ALA A 230 11.56 -1.41 -1.53
CA ALA A 230 10.84 -0.86 -0.39
C ALA A 230 11.28 -1.46 0.95
N ILE A 231 11.40 -2.78 1.03
CA ILE A 231 11.60 -3.51 2.30
C ILE A 231 13.03 -4.03 2.45
N GLY A 232 13.74 -4.30 1.36
CA GLY A 232 15.14 -4.72 1.38
C GLY A 232 15.34 -6.23 1.42
N LYS A 233 16.39 -6.68 0.73
CA LYS A 233 16.78 -8.10 0.66
C LYS A 233 17.13 -8.70 2.02
N ASP A 234 17.51 -7.89 2.99
CA ASP A 234 17.82 -8.32 4.36
C ASP A 234 16.64 -8.95 5.10
N LYS A 235 15.41 -8.65 4.66
CA LYS A 235 14.16 -9.22 5.20
C LYS A 235 13.66 -10.43 4.41
N MET A 236 14.25 -10.72 3.24
CA MET A 236 13.79 -11.79 2.37
C MET A 236 14.27 -13.15 2.89
N ILE A 237 13.34 -14.10 3.02
CA ILE A 237 13.64 -15.52 3.22
C ILE A 237 13.54 -16.21 1.86
N ILE A 238 14.56 -17.01 1.53
CA ILE A 238 14.50 -17.92 0.39
C ILE A 238 14.03 -19.26 0.96
N LEU A 239 12.83 -19.70 0.58
CA LEU A 239 12.38 -21.04 0.89
C LEU A 239 13.23 -22.00 0.07
N ASN A 240 14.14 -22.72 0.71
CA ASN A 240 14.76 -23.88 0.11
C ASN A 240 13.76 -25.03 0.25
N GLU A 241 13.38 -25.64 -0.87
CA GLU A 241 12.43 -26.77 -0.95
C GLU A 241 12.87 -28.02 -0.14
N GLU A 242 14.05 -28.01 0.49
CA GLU A 242 14.63 -29.16 1.17
C GLU A 242 14.27 -29.31 2.66
N GLU A 243 13.69 -28.29 3.33
CA GLU A 243 13.42 -28.39 4.78
C GLU A 243 12.02 -28.91 5.17
N ASP A 244 11.04 -28.90 4.26
CA ASP A 244 9.71 -29.47 4.54
C ASP A 244 9.61 -31.00 4.29
N ALA A 245 10.58 -31.59 3.59
CA ALA A 245 10.63 -33.04 3.40
C ALA A 245 11.06 -33.81 4.66
N ASN A 246 11.74 -33.16 5.61
CA ASN A 246 12.34 -33.82 6.78
C ASN A 246 11.46 -33.81 8.05
N GLN A 247 10.33 -33.10 8.06
CA GLN A 247 9.36 -33.17 9.17
C GLN A 247 8.26 -34.23 8.96
N GLY A 248 8.17 -34.83 7.76
CA GLY A 248 7.21 -35.90 7.44
C GLY A 248 7.68 -37.34 7.69
N GLN A 249 8.98 -37.58 7.98
CA GLN A 249 9.53 -38.95 8.08
C GLN A 249 9.78 -39.46 9.51
N THR A 250 9.56 -38.65 10.55
CA THR A 250 9.74 -39.09 11.95
C THR A 250 8.44 -39.53 12.64
N ALA A 251 7.30 -39.54 11.95
CA ALA A 251 6.00 -39.91 12.52
C ALA A 251 5.51 -41.34 12.21
N THR A 252 6.20 -42.13 11.37
CA THR A 252 5.75 -43.47 10.92
C THR A 252 6.55 -44.66 11.42
N ALA A 253 7.48 -44.48 12.38
CA ALA A 253 8.29 -45.58 12.92
C ALA A 253 7.85 -46.09 14.31
N ALA A 254 6.64 -45.77 14.78
CA ALA A 254 6.18 -46.21 16.08
C ALA A 254 4.70 -46.60 16.08
N SER A 255 4.31 -47.63 15.32
CA SER A 255 3.10 -48.44 15.55
C SER A 255 3.02 -49.61 14.56
N THR A 256 3.76 -50.69 14.80
CA THR A 256 3.42 -52.04 14.31
C THR A 256 4.28 -53.04 15.07
N ASN A 257 3.81 -53.45 16.25
CA ASN A 257 4.20 -54.70 16.89
C ASN A 257 3.05 -55.15 17.79
N PHE A 258 2.03 -55.73 17.17
CA PHE A 258 1.09 -56.63 17.84
C PHE A 258 1.26 -58.01 17.19
N SER A 259 2.20 -58.78 17.74
CA SER A 259 2.39 -60.19 17.40
C SER A 259 1.41 -61.04 18.21
N LEU A 260 0.50 -61.71 17.51
CA LEU A 260 -0.36 -62.77 18.00
C LEU A 260 0.48 -63.97 18.47
N SER A 261 0.41 -64.33 19.74
CA SER A 261 0.88 -65.63 20.24
C SER A 261 -0.31 -66.57 20.45
N ASN A 262 -0.50 -67.49 19.50
CA ASN A 262 -1.29 -68.70 19.68
C ASN A 262 -0.54 -69.65 20.64
N THR A 263 -1.20 -70.07 21.72
CA THR A 263 -0.80 -71.26 22.50
C THR A 263 -1.80 -72.39 22.26
N PRO A 264 -1.34 -73.62 21.93
CA PRO A 264 -2.19 -74.80 21.89
C PRO A 264 -2.33 -75.41 23.29
N GLY A 265 -3.53 -75.90 23.61
CA GLY A 265 -3.87 -76.41 24.94
C GLY A 265 -3.29 -77.79 25.30
N ARG A 266 -3.51 -78.19 26.56
CA ARG A 266 -3.78 -79.57 26.99
C ARG A 266 -4.15 -79.65 28.48
N CYS A 267 -5.12 -80.54 28.73
CA CYS A 267 -5.61 -81.13 29.98
C CYS A 267 -6.47 -80.26 30.91
#